data_AF-A0AAW6ULA4-F1
#
_entry.id   AF-A0AAW6ULA4-F1
#
_cell.length_a   1.000
_cell.length_b   1.000
_cell.length_c   1.000
_cell.angle_alpha   90.00
_cell.angle_beta   90.00
_cell.angle_gamma   90.00
#
_symmetry.space_group_name_H-M   'P 1'
#
loop_
_entity.id
_entity.type
_entity.pdbx_description
1 polymer ?
#
loop_
_entity_poly.entity_id
_entity_poly.type
_entity_poly.pdbx_seq_one_letter_code
_entity_poly.pdbx_strand_id
1 'polypeptide(L)'
;MNTFMVTRQDEIFPRSNSEQLFQIQDDLLFDCIGIGKACSNDPNRVTGFNCGKRFGYALLTYFLSRALNIQRLPFCEDRIYTDYFNYHYDRNEKEILSTLDSDKVQKICDEVLRLYQHTQLHLAKISAQTIFIRRELSNKNGYVDKILKLKSCAELLGLTEIKIEMDTLNSFGDQNCYWADIALELEVPAKDIFYCSQLIADRPFHSKTVESGEWIVINRSPTGVVHIPVSSIRIRSGKHIDMKPLSKSEAESFISNYYPIELRTLFDRS
;
A
#
# COMPACT_ATOMS: atom_id res chain seq x y z
N MET A 1 -6.99 -0.37 -29.23
CA MET A 1 -6.60 -0.74 -27.86
C MET A 1 -7.44 0.11 -26.92
N ASN A 2 -8.20 -0.49 -26.00
CA ASN A 2 -8.91 0.28 -24.98
C ASN A 2 -7.88 0.82 -23.99
N THR A 3 -7.83 2.14 -23.84
CA THR A 3 -7.01 2.81 -22.83
C THR A 3 -7.54 2.45 -21.44
N PHE A 4 -6.67 1.95 -20.55
CA PHE A 4 -7.04 1.76 -19.15
C PHE A 4 -7.32 3.13 -18.52
N MET A 5 -8.57 3.33 -18.08
CA MET A 5 -9.02 4.58 -17.49
C MET A 5 -8.96 4.46 -15.97
N VAL A 6 -8.03 5.19 -15.37
CA VAL A 6 -7.88 5.25 -13.92
C VAL A 6 -9.03 6.04 -13.31
N THR A 7 -9.56 5.58 -12.18
CA THR A 7 -10.56 6.29 -11.38
C THR A 7 -9.92 7.52 -10.74
N ARG A 8 -10.19 8.69 -11.32
CA ARG A 8 -9.67 10.00 -10.89
C ARG A 8 -10.38 10.48 -9.64
N GLN A 9 -9.64 10.61 -8.55
CA GLN A 9 -10.20 10.97 -7.24
C GLN A 9 -10.80 12.39 -7.24
N ASP A 10 -10.25 13.33 -8.02
CA ASP A 10 -10.68 14.73 -8.09
C ASP A 10 -11.96 14.91 -8.90
N GLU A 11 -12.21 14.02 -9.86
CA GLU A 11 -13.47 13.95 -10.60
C GLU A 11 -14.61 13.43 -9.73
N ILE A 12 -14.37 12.39 -8.91
CA ILE A 12 -15.41 11.75 -8.10
C ILE A 12 -15.58 12.35 -6.71
N PHE A 13 -14.51 12.92 -6.14
CA PHE A 13 -14.47 13.53 -4.81
C PHE A 13 -13.80 14.91 -4.87
N PRO A 14 -14.45 15.91 -5.48
CA PRO A 14 -13.86 17.25 -5.61
C PRO A 14 -13.61 17.87 -4.24
N ARG A 15 -12.36 18.22 -3.94
CA ARG A 15 -11.93 18.75 -2.63
C ARG A 15 -12.61 20.06 -2.22
N SER A 16 -13.26 20.76 -3.16
CA SER A 16 -14.09 21.94 -2.89
C SER A 16 -15.30 21.63 -2.01
N ASN A 17 -15.73 20.36 -1.95
CA ASN A 17 -16.70 19.89 -0.99
C ASN A 17 -15.97 19.56 0.33
N SER A 18 -16.08 20.42 1.34
CA SER A 18 -15.43 20.18 2.64
C SER A 18 -16.16 19.13 3.49
N GLU A 19 -17.44 18.88 3.25
CA GLU A 19 -18.25 17.93 4.05
C GLU A 19 -17.88 16.46 3.81
N GLN A 20 -17.19 16.16 2.72
CA GLN A 20 -16.67 14.81 2.43
C GLN A 20 -15.30 14.53 3.09
N LEU A 21 -14.69 15.53 3.74
CA LEU A 21 -13.36 15.36 4.31
C LEU A 21 -13.45 14.77 5.72
N PHE A 22 -12.79 13.64 5.92
CA PHE A 22 -12.64 13.01 7.23
C PHE A 22 -11.55 13.72 8.04
N GLN A 23 -11.94 14.19 9.22
CA GLN A 23 -11.04 14.86 10.16
C GLN A 23 -10.47 13.83 11.15
N ILE A 24 -9.19 13.48 11.00
CA ILE A 24 -8.50 12.59 11.94
C ILE A 24 -8.21 13.34 13.24
N GLN A 25 -8.80 12.88 14.33
CA GLN A 25 -8.72 13.52 15.65
C GLN A 25 -7.45 13.09 16.39
N ASP A 26 -7.07 11.82 16.34
CA ASP A 26 -5.90 11.32 17.03
C ASP A 26 -4.58 11.76 16.35
N ASP A 27 -3.69 12.39 17.11
CA ASP A 27 -2.43 12.92 16.60
C ASP A 27 -1.47 11.84 16.10
N LEU A 28 -1.41 10.71 16.81
CA LEU A 28 -0.56 9.59 16.42
C LEU A 28 -1.10 8.94 15.15
N LEU A 29 -2.41 8.73 15.05
CA LEU A 29 -3.02 8.20 13.83
C LEU A 29 -2.81 9.14 12.64
N PHE A 30 -2.95 10.44 12.86
CA PHE A 30 -2.67 11.45 11.83
C PHE A 30 -1.23 11.33 11.31
N ASP A 31 -0.26 11.15 12.21
CA ASP A 31 1.13 10.93 11.83
C ASP A 31 1.37 9.61 11.12
N CYS A 32 0.69 8.55 11.55
CA CYS A 32 0.80 7.22 10.94
C CYS A 32 0.30 7.23 9.48
N ILE A 33 -0.79 7.94 9.20
CA ILE A 33 -1.37 8.11 7.86
C ILE A 33 -0.55 9.06 7.00
N GLY A 34 -0.12 10.18 7.58
CA GLY A 34 0.47 11.27 6.82
C GLY A 34 1.99 11.20 6.65
N ILE A 35 2.58 12.37 6.41
CA ILE A 35 4.03 12.56 6.31
C ILE A 35 4.69 12.53 7.71
N GLY A 36 3.92 12.87 8.75
CA GLY A 36 4.32 12.81 10.16
C GLY A 36 5.53 13.67 10.51
N LYS A 37 6.54 13.09 11.18
CA LYS A 37 7.80 13.76 11.57
C LYS A 37 8.47 14.54 10.43
N ALA A 38 8.35 14.08 9.19
CA ALA A 38 9.02 14.73 8.06
C ALA A 38 8.42 16.09 7.64
N CYS A 39 7.20 16.43 8.07
CA CYS A 39 6.62 17.75 7.80
C CYS A 39 6.73 18.73 8.98
N SER A 40 7.01 18.23 10.19
CA SER A 40 7.10 19.04 11.41
C SER A 40 8.52 19.19 11.96
N ASN A 41 9.44 18.29 11.58
CA ASN A 41 10.75 18.11 12.20
C ASN A 41 10.69 17.90 13.73
N ASP A 42 9.52 17.56 14.28
CA ASP A 42 9.36 17.27 15.70
C ASP A 42 9.90 15.85 15.98
N PRO A 43 10.95 15.71 16.81
CA PRO A 43 11.50 14.40 17.12
C PRO A 43 10.51 13.48 17.84
N ASN A 44 9.47 14.02 18.48
CA ASN A 44 8.48 13.25 19.24
C ASN A 44 7.35 12.66 18.38
N ARG A 45 7.34 12.95 17.07
CA ARG A 45 6.35 12.43 16.12
C ARG A 45 6.88 11.23 15.36
N VAL A 46 5.97 10.43 14.78
CA VAL A 46 6.37 9.27 13.96
C VAL A 46 6.49 9.63 12.49
N THR A 47 7.38 8.94 11.78
CA THR A 47 7.41 8.97 10.32
C THR A 47 6.32 8.03 9.79
N GLY A 48 5.36 8.60 9.05
CA GLY A 48 4.17 7.90 8.59
C GLY A 48 4.30 7.15 7.27
N PHE A 49 3.17 6.63 6.79
CA PHE A 49 3.04 5.87 5.56
C PHE A 49 3.51 6.64 4.32
N ASN A 50 3.20 7.94 4.24
CA ASN A 50 3.54 8.79 3.10
C ASN A 50 4.95 9.36 3.14
N CYS A 51 5.79 8.92 4.09
CA CYS A 51 7.17 9.37 4.16
C CYS A 51 8.13 8.24 4.52
N GLY A 52 8.30 7.26 3.63
CA GLY A 52 9.35 6.24 3.79
C GLY A 52 8.99 5.09 4.73
N LYS A 53 7.70 4.95 5.09
CA LYS A 53 7.11 3.72 5.66
C LYS A 53 7.95 3.15 6.80
N ARG A 54 7.96 3.82 7.96
CA ARG A 54 8.75 3.43 9.14
C ARG A 54 7.83 2.99 10.29
N PHE A 55 8.24 3.25 11.53
CA PHE A 55 7.48 2.94 12.75
C PHE A 55 6.00 3.36 12.69
N GLY A 56 5.69 4.56 12.16
CA GLY A 56 4.31 5.01 12.01
C GLY A 56 3.49 4.13 11.04
N TYR A 57 4.12 3.59 10.00
CA TYR A 57 3.47 2.62 9.12
C TYR A 57 3.21 1.27 9.83
N ALA A 58 4.17 0.77 10.61
CA ALA A 58 3.99 -0.46 11.40
C ALA A 58 2.84 -0.35 12.43
N LEU A 59 2.67 0.84 13.03
CA LEU A 59 1.53 1.15 13.89
C LEU A 59 0.23 1.22 13.08
N LEU A 60 0.23 1.86 11.92
CA LEU A 60 -0.96 1.94 11.05
C LEU A 60 -1.47 0.55 10.65
N THR A 61 -0.58 -0.35 10.23
CA THR A 61 -0.95 -1.73 9.86
C THR A 61 -1.51 -2.49 11.05
N TYR A 62 -0.97 -2.29 12.25
CA TYR A 62 -1.50 -2.88 13.48
C TYR A 62 -2.91 -2.38 13.79
N PHE A 63 -3.12 -1.05 13.81
CA PHE A 63 -4.44 -0.47 14.11
C PHE A 63 -5.49 -0.87 13.07
N LEU A 64 -5.13 -0.87 11.79
CA LEU A 64 -6.02 -1.32 10.72
C LEU A 64 -6.38 -2.80 10.86
N SER A 65 -5.40 -3.65 11.14
CA SER A 65 -5.61 -5.09 11.29
C SER A 65 -6.56 -5.38 12.45
N ARG A 66 -6.40 -4.69 13.57
CA ARG A 66 -7.32 -4.78 14.71
C ARG A 66 -8.70 -4.22 14.39
N ALA A 67 -8.79 -3.05 13.75
CA ALA A 67 -10.06 -2.38 13.44
C ALA A 67 -10.92 -3.16 12.42
N LEU A 68 -10.29 -3.81 11.44
CA LEU A 68 -10.97 -4.52 10.35
C LEU A 68 -10.89 -6.05 10.47
N ASN A 69 -10.39 -6.56 11.59
CA ASN A 69 -10.16 -7.98 11.86
C ASN A 69 -9.40 -8.69 10.72
N ILE A 70 -8.30 -8.08 10.26
CA ILE A 70 -7.38 -8.67 9.29
C ILE A 70 -6.31 -9.41 10.09
N GLN A 71 -6.14 -10.69 9.83
CA GLN A 71 -5.19 -11.52 10.56
C GLN A 71 -4.20 -12.14 9.57
N ARG A 72 -2.93 -11.75 9.68
CA ARG A 72 -1.83 -12.48 9.05
C ARG A 72 -1.60 -13.78 9.80
N LEU A 73 -1.09 -14.78 9.09
CA LEU A 73 -0.48 -15.93 9.74
C LEU A 73 0.76 -15.44 10.51
N PRO A 74 1.07 -16.00 11.69
CA PRO A 74 2.18 -15.53 12.53
C PRO A 74 3.55 -15.45 11.84
N PHE A 75 3.77 -16.26 10.80
CA PHE A 75 5.02 -16.31 10.04
C PHE A 75 4.96 -15.54 8.71
N CYS A 76 3.82 -14.94 8.39
CA CYS A 76 3.56 -14.18 7.16
C CYS A 76 3.22 -12.71 7.48
N GLU A 77 3.79 -12.18 8.56
CA GLU A 77 3.62 -10.79 8.95
C GLU A 77 4.20 -9.84 7.89
N ASP A 78 3.68 -8.61 7.88
CA ASP A 78 4.11 -7.58 6.92
C ASP A 78 5.62 -7.30 7.03
N ARG A 79 6.27 -7.08 5.89
CA ARG A 79 7.72 -6.80 5.78
C ARG A 79 8.19 -5.70 6.70
N ILE A 80 7.35 -4.66 6.86
CA ILE A 80 7.67 -3.50 7.68
C ILE A 80 8.06 -3.89 9.10
N TYR A 81 7.45 -4.94 9.68
CA TYR A 81 7.78 -5.36 11.02
C TYR A 81 9.23 -5.84 11.08
N THR A 82 9.71 -6.60 10.10
CA THR A 82 11.11 -7.08 10.09
C THR A 82 12.09 -5.98 9.69
N ASP A 83 11.77 -5.21 8.64
CA ASP A 83 12.63 -4.14 8.13
C ASP A 83 12.88 -3.06 9.19
N TYR A 84 11.86 -2.71 9.98
CA TYR A 84 11.97 -1.69 11.01
C TYR A 84 12.98 -2.07 12.11
N PHE A 85 13.00 -3.32 12.59
CA PHE A 85 13.98 -3.73 13.63
C PHE A 85 15.43 -3.61 13.16
N ASN A 86 15.68 -3.62 11.85
CA ASN A 86 17.02 -3.51 11.27
C ASN A 86 17.53 -2.06 11.22
N TYR A 87 16.67 -1.05 11.39
CA TYR A 87 17.05 0.35 11.49
C TYR A 87 17.05 0.80 12.96
N HIS A 88 18.14 1.43 13.42
CA HIS A 88 18.36 1.78 14.81
C HIS A 88 17.13 2.36 15.54
N TYR A 89 16.78 1.73 16.66
CA TYR A 89 15.75 2.17 17.60
C TYR A 89 15.99 3.59 18.10
N ASP A 90 14.99 4.46 17.94
CA ASP A 90 14.99 5.79 18.55
C ASP A 90 14.38 5.72 19.96
N ARG A 91 14.92 6.48 20.92
CA ARG A 91 14.41 6.53 22.30
C ARG A 91 12.93 6.91 22.34
N ASN A 92 12.50 7.75 21.41
CA ASN A 92 11.16 8.32 21.34
C ASN A 92 10.08 7.28 21.00
N GLU A 93 10.43 6.19 20.31
CA GLU A 93 9.46 5.15 19.93
C GLU A 93 8.98 4.37 21.15
N LYS A 94 9.87 4.14 22.14
CA LYS A 94 9.49 3.53 23.43
C LYS A 94 8.53 4.40 24.24
N GLU A 95 8.73 5.71 24.19
CA GLU A 95 7.85 6.68 24.84
C GLU A 95 6.48 6.69 24.17
N ILE A 96 6.41 6.63 22.84
CA ILE A 96 5.14 6.50 22.13
C ILE A 96 4.44 5.19 22.50
N LEU A 97 5.16 4.06 22.48
CA LEU A 97 4.61 2.75 22.86
C LEU A 97 4.09 2.74 24.32
N SER A 98 4.73 3.44 25.24
CA SER A 98 4.28 3.48 26.64
C SER A 98 2.98 4.27 26.83
N THR A 99 2.59 5.11 25.87
CA THR A 99 1.28 5.79 25.85
C THR A 99 0.15 4.93 25.28
N LEU A 100 0.46 3.79 24.65
CA LEU A 100 -0.52 2.92 24.00
C LEU A 100 -1.10 1.87 24.95
N ASP A 101 -1.91 2.34 25.90
CA ASP A 101 -2.74 1.46 26.71
C ASP A 101 -3.95 0.90 25.93
N SER A 102 -4.71 -0.01 26.55
CA SER A 102 -5.84 -0.69 25.90
C SER A 102 -6.91 0.29 25.43
N ASP A 103 -7.18 1.36 26.19
CA ASP A 103 -8.22 2.34 25.89
C ASP A 103 -7.78 3.25 24.73
N LYS A 104 -6.52 3.71 24.75
CA LYS A 104 -5.96 4.54 23.68
C LYS A 104 -5.92 3.77 22.37
N VAL A 105 -5.46 2.52 22.39
CA VAL A 105 -5.44 1.67 21.20
C VAL A 105 -6.85 1.44 20.68
N GLN A 106 -7.83 1.17 21.55
CA GLN A 106 -9.21 0.98 21.12
C GLN A 106 -9.78 2.24 20.45
N LYS A 107 -9.56 3.44 21.03
CA LYS A 107 -10.00 4.71 20.45
C LYS A 107 -9.40 4.95 19.06
N ILE A 108 -8.12 4.64 18.87
CA ILE A 108 -7.46 4.73 17.56
C ILE A 108 -8.08 3.74 16.58
N CYS A 109 -8.31 2.49 16.99
CA CYS A 109 -8.95 1.47 16.15
C CYS A 109 -10.38 1.88 15.73
N ASP A 110 -11.15 2.45 16.66
CA ASP A 110 -12.49 2.96 16.38
C ASP A 110 -12.45 4.12 15.37
N GLU A 111 -11.44 4.99 15.45
CA GLU A 111 -11.23 6.04 14.46
C GLU A 111 -10.82 5.50 13.09
N VAL A 112 -9.94 4.51 13.04
CA VAL A 112 -9.57 3.80 11.80
C VAL A 112 -10.80 3.15 11.16
N LEU A 113 -11.65 2.52 11.95
CA LEU A 113 -12.91 1.94 11.47
C LEU A 113 -13.85 3.02 10.91
N ARG A 114 -14.00 4.16 11.61
CA ARG A 114 -14.78 5.30 11.12
C ARG A 114 -14.25 5.85 9.81
N LEU A 115 -12.92 5.96 9.65
CA LEU A 115 -12.30 6.39 8.40
C LEU A 115 -12.59 5.42 7.25
N TYR A 116 -12.47 4.12 7.50
CA TYR A 116 -12.82 3.10 6.52
C TYR A 116 -14.31 3.21 6.13
N GLN A 117 -15.20 3.25 7.11
CA GLN A 117 -16.65 3.37 6.89
C GLN A 117 -17.02 4.65 6.13
N HIS A 118 -16.37 5.77 6.45
CA HIS A 118 -16.51 7.03 5.73
C HIS A 118 -16.15 6.86 4.25
N THR A 119 -15.01 6.24 3.97
CA THR A 119 -14.59 5.94 2.59
C THR A 119 -15.58 5.03 1.87
N GLN A 120 -16.05 3.96 2.52
CA GLN A 120 -17.04 3.05 1.95
C GLN A 120 -18.36 3.75 1.65
N LEU A 121 -18.80 4.66 2.52
CA LEU A 121 -20.00 5.47 2.31
C LEU A 121 -19.86 6.38 1.07
N HIS A 122 -18.69 6.99 0.88
CA HIS A 122 -18.42 7.84 -0.28
C HIS A 122 -18.31 7.04 -1.59
N LEU A 123 -17.67 5.87 -1.56
CA LEU A 123 -17.63 4.96 -2.71
C LEU A 123 -19.02 4.41 -3.08
N ALA A 124 -19.87 4.12 -2.09
CA ALA A 124 -21.24 3.68 -2.31
C ALA A 124 -22.11 4.77 -2.98
N LYS A 125 -21.91 6.05 -2.64
CA LYS A 125 -22.64 7.18 -3.26
C LYS A 125 -22.40 7.29 -4.77
N ILE A 126 -21.21 6.94 -5.24
CA ILE A 126 -20.87 6.91 -6.67
C ILE A 126 -21.17 5.56 -7.33
N SER A 127 -21.83 4.64 -6.60
CA SER A 127 -22.13 3.27 -7.04
C SER A 127 -20.89 2.48 -7.52
N ALA A 128 -19.71 2.82 -7.01
CA ALA A 128 -18.48 2.15 -7.41
C ALA A 128 -18.38 0.78 -6.75
N GLN A 129 -18.46 -0.28 -7.55
CA GLN A 129 -18.16 -1.64 -7.11
C GLN A 129 -16.66 -1.94 -7.17
N THR A 130 -16.00 -1.34 -8.16
CA THR A 130 -14.57 -1.47 -8.40
C THR A 130 -13.95 -0.10 -8.68
N ILE A 131 -12.67 0.02 -8.32
CA ILE A 131 -11.84 1.21 -8.52
C ILE A 131 -10.67 0.80 -9.40
N PHE A 132 -10.49 1.52 -10.50
CA PHE A 132 -9.41 1.32 -11.44
C PHE A 132 -8.23 2.16 -10.97
N ILE A 133 -7.13 1.50 -10.59
CA ILE A 133 -5.97 2.17 -10.00
C ILE A 133 -4.70 1.79 -10.76
N ARG A 134 -3.69 2.66 -10.66
CA ARG A 134 -2.38 2.43 -11.27
C ARG A 134 -1.30 2.49 -10.20
N ARG A 135 -0.33 1.58 -10.24
CA ARG A 135 0.92 1.69 -9.49
C ARG A 135 2.09 1.67 -10.43
N GLU A 136 2.82 2.75 -10.42
CA GLU A 136 4.01 2.90 -11.24
C GLU A 136 5.25 2.52 -10.44
N LEU A 137 6.10 1.69 -11.04
CA LEU A 137 7.25 1.08 -10.37
C LEU A 137 8.54 1.40 -11.12
N SER A 138 9.57 1.79 -10.38
CA SER A 138 10.94 1.97 -10.89
C SER A 138 11.84 0.87 -10.33
N ASN A 139 12.80 0.43 -11.13
CA ASN A 139 13.67 -0.68 -10.78
C ASN A 139 14.84 -0.24 -9.89
N LYS A 140 14.54 0.14 -8.64
CA LYS A 140 15.59 0.53 -7.68
C LYS A 140 16.29 -0.68 -7.03
N ASN A 141 15.59 -1.81 -6.88
CA ASN A 141 16.05 -2.98 -6.10
C ASN A 141 15.76 -4.34 -6.78
N GLY A 142 15.68 -4.41 -8.12
CA GLY A 142 15.38 -5.66 -8.85
C GLY A 142 13.93 -6.15 -8.76
N TYR A 143 13.06 -5.45 -8.03
CA TYR A 143 11.65 -5.81 -7.88
C TYR A 143 10.89 -5.81 -9.22
N VAL A 144 11.19 -4.84 -10.08
CA VAL A 144 10.59 -4.77 -11.43
C VAL A 144 11.06 -5.94 -12.29
N ASP A 145 12.34 -6.32 -12.20
CA ASP A 145 12.88 -7.47 -12.93
C ASP A 145 12.20 -8.78 -12.51
N LYS A 146 11.95 -8.96 -11.19
CA LYS A 146 11.19 -10.10 -10.67
C LYS A 146 9.78 -10.14 -11.25
N ILE A 147 9.06 -9.02 -11.27
CA ILE A 147 7.71 -8.93 -11.85
C ILE A 147 7.71 -9.26 -13.35
N LEU A 148 8.66 -8.72 -14.10
CA LEU A 148 8.75 -8.93 -15.55
C LEU A 148 9.16 -10.35 -15.91
N LYS A 149 10.03 -10.96 -15.11
CA LYS A 149 10.37 -12.38 -15.25
C LYS A 149 9.15 -13.27 -14.97
N LEU A 150 8.41 -13.00 -13.88
CA LEU A 150 7.15 -13.69 -13.58
C LEU A 150 6.14 -13.53 -14.72
N LYS A 151 5.97 -12.31 -15.25
CA LYS A 151 5.10 -12.04 -16.40
C LYS A 151 5.50 -12.89 -17.62
N SER A 152 6.79 -12.89 -17.97
CA SER A 152 7.29 -13.61 -19.15
C SER A 152 7.09 -15.12 -19.03
N CYS A 153 7.39 -15.69 -17.86
CA CYS A 153 7.13 -17.10 -17.58
C CYS A 153 5.63 -17.41 -17.66
N ALA A 154 4.79 -16.56 -17.08
CA ALA A 154 3.35 -16.74 -17.10
C ALA A 154 2.78 -16.71 -18.52
N GLU A 155 3.22 -15.77 -19.36
CA GLU A 155 2.82 -15.68 -20.77
C GLU A 155 3.24 -16.92 -21.58
N LEU A 156 4.49 -17.38 -21.40
CA LEU A 156 4.99 -18.59 -22.08
C LEU A 156 4.23 -19.87 -21.66
N LEU A 157 3.73 -19.92 -20.43
CA LEU A 157 3.03 -21.07 -19.87
C LEU A 157 1.50 -20.97 -19.96
N GLY A 158 0.97 -19.87 -20.50
CA GLY A 158 -0.48 -19.65 -20.60
C GLY A 158 -1.17 -19.39 -19.25
N LEU A 159 -0.43 -18.91 -18.25
CA LEU A 159 -0.98 -18.49 -16.96
C LEU A 159 -1.58 -17.08 -17.07
N THR A 160 -2.70 -16.85 -16.41
CA THR A 160 -3.42 -15.55 -16.46
C THR A 160 -3.06 -14.61 -15.32
N GLU A 161 -2.41 -15.12 -14.26
CA GLU A 161 -2.06 -14.38 -13.06
C GLU A 161 -0.65 -14.73 -12.57
N ILE A 162 -0.02 -13.79 -11.86
CA ILE A 162 1.17 -14.02 -11.06
C ILE A 162 0.84 -13.75 -9.58
N LYS A 163 1.57 -14.43 -8.70
CA LYS A 163 1.47 -14.22 -7.26
C LYS A 163 2.63 -13.35 -6.81
N ILE A 164 2.38 -12.34 -6.00
CA ILE A 164 3.43 -11.51 -5.40
C ILE A 164 3.07 -11.17 -3.96
N GLU A 165 4.09 -11.00 -3.13
CA GLU A 165 3.93 -10.56 -1.76
C GLU A 165 3.71 -9.05 -1.67
N MET A 166 2.71 -8.65 -0.87
CA MET A 166 2.44 -7.26 -0.53
C MET A 166 2.05 -7.13 0.94
N ASP A 167 2.43 -6.01 1.56
CA ASP A 167 2.02 -5.67 2.93
C ASP A 167 0.51 -5.40 3.00
N THR A 168 -0.02 -5.19 4.20
CA THR A 168 -1.44 -4.88 4.46
C THR A 168 -1.89 -3.61 3.75
N LEU A 169 -1.04 -2.59 3.62
CA LEU A 169 -1.38 -1.37 2.89
C LEU A 169 -0.46 -1.10 1.72
N ASN A 170 -1.07 -0.81 0.58
CA ASN A 170 -0.37 -0.48 -0.65
C ASN A 170 -0.88 0.84 -1.20
N SER A 171 0.06 1.73 -1.56
CA SER A 171 -0.25 2.99 -2.23
C SER A 171 -0.28 2.76 -3.73
N PHE A 172 -1.31 3.33 -4.35
CA PHE A 172 -1.50 3.42 -5.79
C PHE A 172 -1.77 4.89 -6.12
N GLY A 173 -1.30 5.33 -7.28
CA GLY A 173 -1.54 6.68 -7.77
C GLY A 173 -2.65 6.71 -8.80
N ASP A 174 -3.36 7.83 -8.89
CA ASP A 174 -4.16 8.13 -10.06
C ASP A 174 -3.46 9.06 -11.06
N GLN A 175 -2.27 9.56 -10.73
CA GLN A 175 -1.45 10.42 -11.58
C GLN A 175 -0.34 9.63 -12.29
N ASN A 176 0.11 10.14 -13.45
CA ASN A 176 1.23 9.57 -14.18
C ASN A 176 2.55 10.11 -13.63
N CYS A 177 3.47 9.23 -13.24
CA CYS A 177 4.87 9.54 -12.99
C CYS A 177 5.70 9.23 -14.26
N TYR A 178 6.50 10.20 -14.70
CA TYR A 178 7.27 10.06 -15.94
C TYR A 178 8.47 9.08 -15.83
N TRP A 179 8.88 8.72 -14.61
CA TRP A 179 10.15 8.02 -14.36
C TRP A 179 10.03 6.51 -14.15
N ALA A 180 8.83 5.94 -14.25
CA ALA A 180 8.61 4.51 -14.00
C ALA A 180 8.96 3.61 -15.19
N ASP A 181 9.36 2.37 -14.88
CA ASP A 181 9.72 1.34 -15.86
C ASP A 181 8.49 0.51 -16.27
N ILE A 182 7.65 0.19 -15.28
CA ILE A 182 6.38 -0.52 -15.50
C ILE A 182 5.23 0.19 -14.78
N ALA A 183 4.01 -0.11 -15.22
CA ALA A 183 2.77 0.22 -14.51
C ALA A 183 1.97 -1.07 -14.25
N LEU A 184 1.42 -1.17 -13.04
CA LEU A 184 0.41 -2.15 -12.68
C LEU A 184 -0.96 -1.47 -12.76
N GLU A 185 -1.82 -1.92 -13.67
CA GLU A 185 -3.16 -1.37 -13.91
C GLU A 185 -4.23 -2.32 -13.35
N LEU A 186 -4.66 -2.07 -12.12
CA LEU A 186 -5.50 -3.00 -11.37
C LEU A 186 -6.94 -2.52 -11.26
N GLU A 187 -7.85 -3.47 -11.36
CA GLU A 187 -9.23 -3.31 -10.91
C GLU A 187 -9.34 -3.86 -9.49
N VAL A 188 -9.67 -2.99 -8.53
CA VAL A 188 -9.71 -3.34 -7.11
C VAL A 188 -11.14 -3.18 -6.58
N PRO A 189 -11.69 -4.15 -5.83
CA PRO A 189 -12.99 -4.00 -5.19
C PRO A 189 -13.04 -2.78 -4.26
N ALA A 190 -14.12 -2.01 -4.30
CA ALA A 190 -14.29 -0.81 -3.46
C ALA A 190 -14.12 -1.11 -1.95
N LYS A 191 -14.56 -2.30 -1.51
CA LYS A 191 -14.41 -2.79 -0.13
C LYS A 191 -12.96 -2.93 0.34
N ASP A 192 -12.02 -3.01 -0.59
CA ASP A 192 -10.59 -3.14 -0.31
C ASP A 192 -9.87 -1.79 -0.41
N ILE A 193 -10.59 -0.69 -0.61
CA ILE A 193 -10.05 0.67 -0.47
C ILE A 193 -10.15 1.10 1.00
N PHE A 194 -9.03 1.51 1.57
CA PHE A 194 -9.01 2.09 2.92
C PHE A 194 -9.43 3.56 2.90
N TYR A 195 -8.71 4.39 2.13
CA TYR A 195 -9.01 5.79 1.88
C TYR A 195 -8.35 6.27 0.58
N CYS A 196 -8.73 7.45 0.11
CA CYS A 196 -7.96 8.21 -0.89
C CYS A 196 -7.69 9.62 -0.39
N SER A 197 -6.69 10.28 -0.98
CA SER A 197 -6.22 11.59 -0.50
C SER A 197 -7.31 12.68 -0.51
N GLN A 198 -8.34 12.57 -1.37
CA GLN A 198 -9.46 13.53 -1.41
C GLN A 198 -10.49 13.38 -0.31
N LEU A 199 -10.45 12.30 0.46
CA LEU A 199 -11.36 12.09 1.58
C LEU A 199 -10.71 12.41 2.93
N ILE A 200 -9.44 12.83 2.95
CA ILE A 200 -8.71 13.16 4.17
C ILE A 200 -8.54 14.68 4.29
N ALA A 201 -8.98 15.23 5.42
CA ALA A 201 -8.80 16.64 5.74
C ALA A 201 -7.35 16.98 6.07
N ASP A 202 -6.95 18.21 5.76
CA ASP A 202 -5.68 18.78 6.20
C ASP A 202 -5.82 19.44 7.56
N ARG A 203 -4.77 19.34 8.38
CA ARG A 203 -4.65 20.12 9.62
C ARG A 203 -4.03 21.49 9.34
N PRO A 204 -4.38 22.51 10.14
CA PRO A 204 -3.73 23.82 10.05
C PRO A 204 -2.21 23.70 10.02
N PHE A 205 -1.54 24.51 9.19
CA PHE A 205 -0.07 24.57 9.03
C PHE A 205 0.61 23.35 8.38
N HIS A 206 -0.15 22.35 7.92
CA HIS A 206 0.36 21.26 7.09
C HIS A 206 -0.11 21.43 5.64
N SER A 207 0.83 21.43 4.69
CA SER A 207 0.52 21.72 3.28
C SER A 207 -0.32 20.62 2.62
N LYS A 208 -0.08 19.34 2.98
CA LYS A 208 -0.90 18.16 2.65
C LYS A 208 -0.67 17.04 3.66
N THR A 209 -1.75 16.43 4.16
CA THR A 209 -1.67 15.25 5.05
C THR A 209 -1.25 14.01 4.28
N VAL A 210 -1.87 13.79 3.11
CA VAL A 210 -1.65 12.64 2.22
C VAL A 210 -1.19 13.15 0.86
N GLU A 211 -0.31 12.40 0.19
CA GLU A 211 0.14 12.80 -1.15
C GLU A 211 -1.05 12.81 -2.12
N SER A 212 -1.09 13.82 -2.99
CA SER A 212 -2.20 13.98 -3.92
C SER A 212 -2.22 12.84 -4.94
N GLY A 213 -3.38 12.24 -5.12
CA GLY A 213 -3.62 11.18 -6.11
C GLY A 213 -3.51 9.78 -5.52
N GLU A 214 -3.24 9.66 -4.21
CA GLU A 214 -3.06 8.36 -3.58
C GLU A 214 -4.38 7.66 -3.24
N TRP A 215 -4.46 6.41 -3.66
CA TRP A 215 -5.41 5.39 -3.25
C TRP A 215 -4.70 4.37 -2.36
N ILE A 216 -5.23 4.16 -1.16
CA ILE A 216 -4.67 3.20 -0.22
C ILE A 216 -5.51 1.94 -0.24
N VAL A 217 -4.88 0.83 -0.63
CA VAL A 217 -5.52 -0.47 -0.83
C VAL A 217 -5.13 -1.43 0.27
N ILE A 218 -6.13 -2.15 0.78
CA ILE A 218 -6.04 -3.15 1.83
C ILE A 218 -5.76 -4.52 1.19
N ASN A 219 -4.68 -5.16 1.62
CA ASN A 219 -4.45 -6.57 1.35
C ASN A 219 -4.96 -7.44 2.52
N ARG A 220 -6.06 -8.16 2.30
CA ARG A 220 -6.69 -9.04 3.31
C ARG A 220 -6.14 -10.47 3.35
N SER A 221 -5.17 -10.81 2.51
CA SER A 221 -4.64 -12.17 2.39
C SER A 221 -3.92 -12.64 3.67
N PRO A 222 -4.28 -13.78 4.30
CA PRO A 222 -3.58 -14.25 5.50
C PRO A 222 -2.06 -14.44 5.31
N THR A 223 -1.61 -14.67 4.08
CA THR A 223 -0.20 -14.86 3.74
C THR A 223 0.48 -13.60 3.19
N GLY A 224 -0.24 -12.47 3.07
CA GLY A 224 0.26 -11.28 2.38
C GLY A 224 0.38 -11.42 0.86
N VAL A 225 0.07 -12.59 0.29
CA VAL A 225 0.17 -12.82 -1.16
C VAL A 225 -1.07 -12.29 -1.88
N VAL A 226 -0.84 -11.50 -2.93
CA VAL A 226 -1.87 -11.03 -3.86
C VAL A 226 -1.71 -11.67 -5.23
N HIS A 227 -2.83 -11.76 -5.95
CA HIS A 227 -2.89 -12.27 -7.32
C HIS A 227 -3.00 -11.09 -8.27
N ILE A 228 -2.06 -10.98 -9.21
CA ILE A 228 -1.99 -9.90 -10.18
C ILE A 228 -2.23 -10.48 -11.57
N PRO A 229 -3.24 -10.01 -12.32
CA PRO A 229 -3.43 -10.43 -13.70
C PRO A 229 -2.17 -10.14 -14.54
N VAL A 230 -1.70 -11.10 -15.31
CA VAL A 230 -0.56 -10.90 -16.23
C VAL A 230 -0.83 -9.75 -17.19
N SER A 231 -2.10 -9.61 -17.57
CA SER A 231 -2.62 -8.56 -18.43
C SER A 231 -2.68 -7.18 -17.77
N SER A 232 -2.43 -7.01 -16.46
CA SER A 232 -2.38 -5.68 -15.82
C SER A 232 -0.98 -5.07 -15.83
N ILE A 233 0.05 -5.85 -16.14
CA ILE A 233 1.44 -5.43 -16.11
C ILE A 233 1.80 -4.80 -17.47
N ARG A 234 2.14 -3.50 -17.47
CA ARG A 234 2.50 -2.71 -18.64
C ARG A 234 3.94 -2.24 -18.56
N ILE A 235 4.71 -2.44 -19.63
CA ILE A 235 5.98 -1.74 -19.83
C ILE A 235 5.65 -0.33 -20.30
N ARG A 236 6.23 0.70 -19.68
CA ARG A 236 5.95 2.10 -20.02
C ARG A 236 6.51 2.44 -21.41
N SER A 237 5.79 3.29 -22.14
CA SER A 237 6.22 3.75 -23.47
C SER A 237 7.60 4.41 -23.40
N GLY A 238 8.49 4.06 -24.33
CA GLY A 238 9.88 4.56 -24.36
C GLY A 238 10.85 3.83 -23.42
N LYS A 239 10.39 2.84 -22.64
CA LYS A 239 11.25 1.93 -21.90
C LYS A 239 11.47 0.66 -22.70
N HIS A 240 12.73 0.35 -22.96
CA HIS A 240 13.14 -0.96 -23.46
C HIS A 240 13.73 -1.74 -22.29
N ILE A 241 13.16 -2.90 -21.99
CA ILE A 241 13.66 -3.79 -20.95
C ILE A 241 14.14 -5.03 -21.68
N ASP A 242 15.47 -5.15 -21.79
CA ASP A 242 16.11 -6.27 -22.45
C ASP A 242 16.08 -7.48 -21.51
N MET A 243 15.06 -8.31 -21.67
CA MET A 243 14.99 -9.60 -21.01
C MET A 243 15.47 -10.69 -21.95
N LYS A 244 16.43 -11.49 -21.48
CA LYS A 244 16.87 -12.68 -22.20
C LYS A 244 15.64 -13.56 -22.51
N PRO A 245 15.48 -14.02 -23.76
CA PRO A 245 14.43 -14.98 -24.10
C PRO A 245 14.51 -16.21 -23.19
N LEU A 246 13.37 -16.61 -22.63
CA LEU A 246 13.25 -17.80 -21.81
C LEU A 246 12.69 -18.95 -22.65
N SER A 247 13.29 -20.12 -22.55
CA SER A 247 12.68 -21.36 -23.04
C SER A 247 11.52 -21.80 -22.14
N LYS A 248 10.65 -22.66 -22.66
CA LYS A 248 9.53 -23.21 -21.89
C LYS A 248 10.00 -23.98 -20.64
N SER A 249 11.08 -24.77 -20.75
CA SER A 249 11.63 -25.51 -19.61
C SER A 249 12.24 -24.59 -18.54
N GLU A 250 12.88 -23.49 -18.93
CA GLU A 250 13.35 -22.47 -17.98
C GLU A 250 12.18 -21.78 -17.28
N ALA A 251 11.09 -21.50 -17.99
CA ALA A 251 9.89 -20.92 -17.40
C ALA A 251 9.23 -21.89 -16.38
N GLU A 252 9.09 -23.18 -16.73
CA GLU A 252 8.57 -24.23 -15.85
C GLU A 252 9.44 -24.38 -14.60
N SER A 253 10.76 -24.42 -14.78
CA SER A 253 11.73 -24.47 -13.68
C SER A 253 11.64 -23.23 -12.79
N PHE A 254 11.53 -22.04 -13.37
CA PHE A 254 11.42 -20.82 -12.57
C PHE A 254 10.13 -20.78 -11.76
N ILE A 255 8.98 -21.08 -12.37
CA ILE A 255 7.67 -21.05 -11.68
C ILE A 255 7.58 -22.13 -10.60
N SER A 256 8.09 -23.34 -10.86
CA SER A 256 8.09 -24.42 -9.85
C SER A 256 8.95 -24.11 -8.62
N ASN A 257 10.02 -23.33 -8.80
CA ASN A 257 10.89 -22.90 -7.70
C ASN A 257 10.50 -21.55 -7.11
N TYR A 258 9.53 -20.84 -7.69
CA TYR A 258 9.09 -19.54 -7.20
C TYR A 258 8.10 -19.70 -6.03
N TYR A 259 8.48 -19.21 -4.87
CA TYR A 259 7.62 -19.16 -3.70
C TYR A 259 7.28 -17.69 -3.36
N PRO A 260 6.01 -17.27 -3.45
CA PRO A 260 5.61 -15.88 -3.17
C PRO A 260 5.42 -15.59 -1.68
N ILE A 261 5.43 -16.62 -0.83
CA ILE A 261 5.28 -16.49 0.62
C ILE A 261 6.68 -16.39 1.21
N GLU A 262 6.98 -15.31 1.90
CA GLU A 262 8.21 -15.18 2.67
C GLU A 262 7.88 -15.49 4.14
N LEU A 263 8.54 -16.50 4.70
CA LEU A 263 8.43 -16.79 6.12
C LEU A 263 9.33 -15.81 6.87
N ARG A 264 8.75 -15.02 7.77
CA ARG A 264 9.49 -14.08 8.61
C ARG A 264 9.51 -14.56 10.04
N THR A 265 10.71 -14.58 10.60
CA THR A 265 10.87 -14.64 12.05
C THR A 265 11.46 -13.32 12.52
N LEU A 266 11.08 -12.85 13.72
CA LEU A 266 11.71 -11.69 14.37
C LEU A 266 13.22 -11.87 14.60
N PHE A 267 13.76 -13.05 14.28
CA PHE A 267 15.12 -13.48 14.53
C PHE A 267 15.85 -13.94 13.27
N ASP A 268 15.46 -13.51 12.07
CA ASP A 268 16.32 -13.67 10.89
C ASP A 268 17.59 -12.81 11.06
N ARG A 269 18.50 -13.35 11.87
CA ARG A 269 19.90 -13.03 11.99
C ARG A 269 20.63 -13.97 11.06
N SER A 270 20.89 -13.50 9.84
CA SER A 270 22.03 -13.92 9.04
C SER A 270 22.48 -12.75 8.20
#